data_AF-A0A4P5XQZ7-F1
#
_entry.id   AF-A0A4P5XQZ7-F1
#
_cell.length_a   1.000
_cell.length_b   1.000
_cell.length_c   1.000
_cell.angle_alpha   90.00
_cell.angle_beta   90.00
_cell.angle_gamma   90.00
#
_symmetry.space_group_name_H-M   'P 1'
#
loop_
_entity.id
_entity.type
_entity.pdbx_description
1 polymer ?
#
loop_
_entity_poly.entity_id
_entity_poly.type
_entity_poly.pdbx_seq_one_letter_code
_entity_poly.pdbx_strand_id
1 'polypeptide(L)'
;MPLVKGAGLRRVDLPADSVRGGLLTQASILKVTANGANTSPVLRGAWLLERVIGTPAPPPPPNAGGIEPDTRGATTIREQLAKHQSVKTCAGCHQKIDPPGFVLEAFDPIGRYRDYYRRPNRPLQHRHRSARRACVTSGSRSCALS
;
A
#
# COMPACT_ATOMS: atom_id res chain seq x y z
N MET A 1 -13.76 -10.74 0.22
CA MET A 1 -13.82 -11.52 1.47
C MET A 1 -15.18 -12.17 1.54
N PRO A 2 -15.27 -13.50 1.72
CA PRO A 2 -16.56 -14.19 1.85
C PRO A 2 -17.30 -13.71 3.11
N LEU A 3 -18.63 -13.60 3.04
CA LEU A 3 -19.43 -13.26 4.22
C LEU A 3 -19.47 -14.43 5.20
N VAL A 4 -19.22 -14.15 6.48
CA VAL A 4 -19.30 -15.12 7.59
C VAL A 4 -20.33 -14.61 8.61
N LYS A 5 -21.14 -15.51 9.17
CA LYS A 5 -22.13 -15.19 10.22
C LYS A 5 -21.68 -15.71 11.59
N GLY A 6 -21.86 -14.91 12.64
CA GLY A 6 -21.53 -15.25 14.04
C GLY A 6 -20.07 -14.96 14.43
N ALA A 7 -19.73 -15.15 15.71
CA ALA A 7 -18.43 -14.75 16.28
C ALA A 7 -17.38 -15.89 16.39
N GLY A 8 -17.76 -17.14 16.10
CA GLY A 8 -16.85 -18.28 16.22
C GLY A 8 -15.78 -18.33 15.13
N LEU A 9 -14.55 -18.69 15.52
CA LEU A 9 -13.44 -18.94 14.61
C LEU A 9 -13.76 -20.12 13.68
N ARG A 10 -13.46 -19.96 12.39
CA ARG A 10 -13.61 -21.02 11.39
C ARG A 10 -12.63 -20.81 10.26
N ARG A 11 -12.27 -21.90 9.59
CA ARG A 11 -11.56 -21.83 8.32
C ARG A 11 -12.49 -21.23 7.25
N VAL A 12 -11.94 -20.35 6.42
CA VAL A 12 -12.61 -19.80 5.24
C VAL A 12 -11.64 -19.87 4.07
N ASP A 13 -12.14 -20.31 2.92
CA ASP A 13 -11.36 -20.28 1.70
C ASP A 13 -11.42 -18.88 1.09
N LEU A 14 -10.28 -18.39 0.62
CA LEU A 14 -10.17 -17.10 -0.03
C LEU A 14 -10.33 -17.29 -1.55
N PRO A 15 -10.99 -16.35 -2.25
CA PRO A 15 -10.99 -16.33 -3.71
C PRO A 15 -9.56 -16.35 -4.27
N ALA A 16 -9.35 -16.98 -5.43
CA ALA A 16 -8.02 -17.10 -6.04
C ALA A 16 -7.40 -15.74 -6.40
N ASP A 17 -8.22 -14.72 -6.65
CA ASP A 17 -7.84 -13.34 -6.94
C ASP A 17 -7.70 -12.47 -5.68
N SER A 18 -7.79 -13.07 -4.49
CA SER A 18 -7.66 -12.36 -3.23
C SER A 18 -6.25 -11.79 -3.06
N VAL A 19 -6.17 -10.47 -2.89
CA VAL A 19 -4.94 -9.79 -2.44
C VAL A 19 -4.55 -10.16 -1.00
N ARG A 20 -5.41 -10.90 -0.28
CA ARG A 20 -5.19 -11.37 1.09
C ARG A 20 -4.74 -12.81 1.07
N GLY A 21 -3.71 -13.10 1.84
CA GLY A 21 -3.14 -14.43 2.01
C GLY A 21 -1.86 -14.39 2.84
N GLY A 22 -1.58 -15.51 3.51
CA GLY A 22 -0.37 -15.70 4.32
C GLY A 22 -0.23 -14.70 5.48
N LEU A 23 0.98 -14.67 6.04
CA LEU A 23 1.31 -13.81 7.19
C LEU A 23 1.53 -12.34 6.78
N LEU A 24 2.13 -12.12 5.61
CA LEU A 24 2.60 -10.80 5.18
C LEU A 24 1.48 -9.77 4.93
N THR A 25 0.28 -10.24 4.57
CA THR A 25 -0.87 -9.36 4.27
C THR A 25 -1.83 -9.19 5.45
N GLN A 26 -1.48 -9.74 6.63
CA GLN A 26 -2.25 -9.55 7.86
C GLN A 26 -2.17 -8.10 8.34
N ALA A 27 -3.28 -7.56 8.82
CA ALA A 27 -3.37 -6.18 9.30
C ALA A 27 -2.41 -5.89 10.47
N SER A 28 -2.18 -6.86 11.35
CA SER A 28 -1.21 -6.76 12.45
C SER A 28 0.21 -6.53 11.91
N ILE A 29 0.67 -7.35 10.98
CA ILE A 29 1.99 -7.24 10.34
C ILE A 29 2.12 -5.92 9.59
N LEU A 30 1.12 -5.57 8.79
CA LEU A 30 1.10 -4.32 8.01
C LEU A 30 1.13 -3.06 8.89
N LYS A 31 0.61 -3.15 10.12
CA LYS A 31 0.59 -2.07 11.10
C LYS A 31 1.89 -1.97 11.89
N VAL A 32 2.44 -3.08 12.39
CA VAL A 32 3.71 -3.04 13.16
C VAL A 32 4.89 -2.63 12.31
N THR A 33 4.78 -2.77 10.99
CA THR A 33 5.77 -2.33 10.01
C THR A 33 5.51 -0.93 9.44
N ALA A 34 4.51 -0.20 9.96
CA ALA A 34 4.21 1.17 9.62
C ALA A 34 4.85 2.15 10.64
N ASN A 35 4.96 3.44 10.30
CA ASN A 35 5.49 4.47 11.22
C ASN A 35 4.39 5.06 12.14
N GLY A 36 3.40 4.24 12.50
CA GLY A 36 2.23 4.63 13.29
C GLY A 36 1.11 5.23 12.43
N ALA A 37 1.35 6.36 11.76
CA ALA A 37 0.31 7.08 11.01
C ALA A 37 0.32 6.79 9.50
N ASN A 38 1.50 6.54 8.92
CA ASN A 38 1.71 6.33 7.49
C ASN A 38 2.45 5.02 7.23
N THR A 39 2.43 4.58 5.97
CA THR A 39 3.23 3.43 5.54
C THR A 39 4.70 3.84 5.51
N SER A 40 5.58 2.86 5.67
CA SER A 40 7.02 3.07 5.54
C SER A 40 7.64 1.86 4.82
N PRO A 41 7.95 1.99 3.51
CA PRO A 41 8.65 0.93 2.78
C PRO A 41 9.99 0.58 3.43
N VAL A 42 10.70 1.56 3.99
CA VAL A 42 11.99 1.34 4.66
C VAL A 42 11.82 0.42 5.88
N LEU A 43 10.86 0.71 6.76
CA LEU A 43 10.60 -0.12 7.95
C LEU A 43 10.05 -1.50 7.57
N ARG A 44 9.18 -1.57 6.56
CA ARG A 44 8.66 -2.84 6.01
C ARG A 44 9.77 -3.71 5.45
N GLY A 45 10.65 -3.11 4.66
CA GLY A 45 11.79 -3.79 4.04
C GLY A 45 12.77 -4.30 5.09
N ALA A 46 13.14 -3.45 6.06
CA ALA A 46 13.99 -3.85 7.17
C ALA A 46 13.38 -5.01 7.97
N TRP A 47 12.09 -4.94 8.29
CA TRP A 47 11.39 -6.03 8.97
C TRP A 47 11.37 -7.32 8.16
N LEU A 48 11.15 -7.26 6.84
CA LEU A 48 11.16 -8.45 5.98
C LEU A 48 12.56 -9.06 5.91
N LEU A 49 13.59 -8.22 5.77
CA LEU A 49 14.99 -8.63 5.76
C LEU A 49 15.39 -9.33 7.06
N GLU A 50 14.96 -8.79 8.20
CA GLU A 50 15.28 -9.33 9.53
C GLU A 50 14.46 -10.59 9.87
N ARG A 51 13.13 -10.55 9.67
CA ARG A 51 12.21 -11.56 10.21
C ARG A 51 11.84 -12.67 9.24
N VAL A 52 12.11 -12.49 7.95
CA VAL A 52 11.70 -13.46 6.92
C VAL A 52 12.90 -13.93 6.10
N ILE A 53 13.76 -13.02 5.64
CA ILE A 53 14.87 -13.35 4.73
C ILE A 53 16.13 -13.78 5.50
N GLY A 54 16.33 -13.29 6.72
CA GLY A 54 17.52 -13.61 7.53
C GLY A 54 18.77 -12.83 7.15
N THR A 55 18.62 -11.71 6.44
CA THR A 55 19.72 -10.82 6.02
C THR A 55 19.45 -9.40 6.55
N PRO A 56 19.54 -9.18 7.87
CA PRO A 56 19.16 -7.90 8.47
C PRO A 56 19.94 -6.74 7.85
N ALA A 57 19.25 -5.61 7.67
CA ALA A 57 19.88 -4.39 7.19
C ALA A 57 20.88 -3.87 8.24
N PRO A 58 22.00 -3.27 7.83
CA PRO A 58 22.91 -2.62 8.77
C PRO A 58 22.16 -1.48 9.50
N PRO A 59 22.54 -1.18 10.76
CA PRO A 59 21.97 -0.05 11.47
C PRO A 59 22.20 1.25 10.68
N PRO A 60 21.28 2.22 10.76
CA PRO A 60 21.44 3.48 10.05
C PRO A 60 22.74 4.18 10.50
N PRO A 61 23.52 4.75 9.56
CA PRO A 61 24.74 5.44 9.93
C PRO A 61 24.44 6.67 10.82
N PRO A 62 25.33 7.06 11.74
CA PRO A 62 25.09 8.19 12.65
C PRO A 62 24.74 9.50 11.95
N ASN A 63 25.23 9.69 10.72
CA ASN A 63 25.04 10.90 9.92
C ASN A 63 23.89 10.77 8.91
N ALA A 64 23.02 9.76 9.02
CA ALA A 64 21.93 9.52 8.05
C ALA A 64 20.97 10.71 7.88
N GLY A 65 20.85 11.58 8.90
CA GLY A 65 20.04 12.81 8.84
C GLY A 65 20.82 14.08 8.47
N GLY A 66 22.13 14.00 8.21
CA GLY A 66 22.98 15.18 7.99
C GLY A 66 22.79 15.84 6.62
N ILE A 67 22.25 15.10 5.64
CA ILE A 67 21.94 15.60 4.30
C ILE A 67 20.56 15.04 3.93
N GLU A 68 19.50 15.82 4.15
CA GLU A 68 18.18 15.45 3.68
C GLU A 68 18.11 15.72 2.16
N PRO A 69 17.92 14.69 1.31
CA PRO A 69 17.86 14.89 -0.12
C PRO A 69 16.64 15.72 -0.52
N ASP A 70 16.80 16.52 -1.59
CA ASP A 70 15.70 17.32 -2.12
C ASP A 70 14.62 16.42 -2.74
N THR A 71 13.57 16.16 -1.96
CA THR A 71 12.41 15.38 -2.39
C THR A 71 11.31 16.25 -3.01
N ARG A 72 11.52 17.55 -3.22
CA ARG A 72 10.49 18.45 -3.79
C ARG A 72 10.00 17.95 -5.15
N GLY A 73 8.70 18.04 -5.39
CA GLY A 73 8.09 17.52 -6.61
C GLY A 73 7.95 15.99 -6.67
N ALA A 74 8.46 15.24 -5.68
CA ALA A 74 8.11 13.85 -5.51
C ALA A 74 6.75 13.74 -4.83
N THR A 75 5.91 12.88 -5.38
CA THR A 75 4.50 12.86 -5.06
C THR A 75 4.01 11.51 -4.54
N THR A 76 4.85 10.49 -4.70
CA THR A 76 4.68 9.16 -4.13
C THR A 76 5.89 8.84 -3.27
N ILE A 77 5.74 7.94 -2.29
CA ILE A 77 6.86 7.48 -1.46
C ILE A 77 7.95 6.83 -2.32
N ARG A 78 7.56 6.17 -3.41
CA ARG A 78 8.52 5.59 -4.37
C ARG A 78 9.37 6.67 -5.03
N GLU A 79 8.79 7.78 -5.47
CA GLU A 79 9.53 8.91 -6.03
C GLU A 79 10.43 9.57 -4.98
N GLN A 80 9.95 9.71 -3.74
CA GLN A 80 10.74 10.28 -2.64
C GLN A 80 11.97 9.41 -2.35
N LEU A 81 11.79 8.08 -2.25
CA LEU A 81 12.88 7.14 -2.04
C LEU A 81 13.80 7.03 -3.26
N ALA A 82 13.29 7.13 -4.48
CA ALA A 82 14.14 7.17 -5.67
C ALA A 82 15.06 8.40 -5.67
N LYS A 83 14.56 9.56 -5.25
CA LYS A 83 15.40 10.75 -5.04
C LYS A 83 16.38 10.55 -3.90
N HIS A 84 15.95 9.94 -2.79
CA HIS A 84 16.82 9.62 -1.67
C HIS A 84 17.97 8.67 -2.09
N GLN A 85 17.68 7.65 -2.90
CA GLN A 85 18.64 6.72 -3.47
C GLN A 85 19.57 7.36 -4.52
N SER A 86 19.26 8.53 -5.05
CA SER A 86 20.16 9.23 -6.00
C SER A 86 21.43 9.75 -5.34
N VAL A 87 21.42 9.93 -4.01
CA VAL A 87 22.60 10.29 -3.22
C VAL A 87 23.45 9.04 -2.97
N LYS A 88 24.72 9.08 -3.40
CA LYS A 88 25.64 7.92 -3.33
C LYS A 88 25.75 7.30 -1.93
N THR A 89 25.73 8.12 -0.88
CA THR A 89 25.82 7.66 0.51
C THR A 89 24.56 6.90 0.97
N CYS A 90 23.37 7.30 0.49
CA CYS A 90 22.10 6.68 0.85
C CYS A 90 21.84 5.39 0.05
N ALA A 91 22.26 5.37 -1.23
CA ALA A 91 22.05 4.25 -2.14
C ALA A 91 22.55 2.91 -1.59
N GLY A 92 23.71 2.90 -0.90
CA GLY A 92 24.37 1.68 -0.45
C GLY A 92 23.51 0.79 0.45
N CYS A 93 22.66 1.39 1.30
CA CYS A 93 21.72 0.65 2.14
C CYS A 93 20.35 0.50 1.47
N HIS A 94 19.82 1.58 0.89
CA HIS A 94 18.45 1.63 0.38
C HIS A 94 18.19 0.72 -0.84
N GLN A 95 19.22 0.44 -1.66
CA GLN A 95 19.11 -0.53 -2.76
C GLN A 95 18.71 -1.93 -2.29
N LYS A 96 19.03 -2.29 -1.05
CA LYS A 96 18.70 -3.60 -0.46
C LYS A 96 17.39 -3.55 0.34
N ILE A 97 17.15 -2.44 1.04
CA ILE A 97 16.04 -2.29 1.98
C ILE A 97 14.72 -1.98 1.26
N ASP A 98 14.72 -1.05 0.30
CA ASP A 98 13.48 -0.53 -0.27
C ASP A 98 12.73 -1.54 -1.15
N PRO A 99 13.39 -2.35 -2.01
CA PRO A 99 12.68 -3.29 -2.87
C PRO A 99 11.73 -4.25 -2.13
N PRO A 100 12.13 -4.98 -1.07
CA PRO A 100 11.21 -5.82 -0.32
C PRO A 100 10.12 -5.02 0.38
N GLY A 101 10.42 -3.81 0.84
CA GLY A 101 9.46 -2.91 1.46
C GLY A 101 8.31 -2.49 0.53
N PHE A 102 8.61 -2.29 -0.76
CA PHE A 102 7.61 -1.88 -1.74
C PHE A 102 6.58 -2.97 -2.07
N VAL A 103 6.88 -4.25 -1.83
CA VAL A 103 5.98 -5.37 -2.16
C VAL A 103 4.63 -5.22 -1.45
N LEU A 104 4.63 -4.75 -0.22
CA LEU A 104 3.42 -4.58 0.61
C LEU A 104 2.87 -3.15 0.56
N GLU A 105 3.44 -2.27 -0.24
CA GLU A 105 3.09 -0.85 -0.23
C GLU A 105 1.72 -0.57 -0.85
N ALA A 106 1.13 -1.54 -1.56
CA ALA A 106 -0.28 -1.52 -1.96
C ALA A 106 -1.26 -1.61 -0.78
N PHE A 107 -0.77 -1.88 0.44
CA PHE A 107 -1.57 -1.81 1.67
C PHE A 107 -1.24 -0.56 2.47
N ASP A 108 -2.28 0.14 2.92
CA ASP A 108 -2.18 1.27 3.85
C ASP A 108 -1.74 0.81 5.27
N PRO A 109 -1.57 1.74 6.23
CA PRO A 109 -1.06 1.42 7.57
C PRO A 109 -1.97 0.52 8.42
N ILE A 110 -3.28 0.51 8.13
CA ILE A 110 -4.27 -0.36 8.79
C ILE A 110 -4.60 -1.59 7.93
N GLY A 111 -3.81 -1.78 6.88
CA GLY A 111 -3.87 -2.90 5.98
C GLY A 111 -4.94 -2.80 4.90
N ARG A 112 -5.61 -1.68 4.63
CA ARG A 112 -6.54 -1.58 3.48
C ARG A 112 -5.76 -1.55 2.18
N TYR A 113 -6.27 -2.24 1.16
CA TYR A 113 -5.68 -2.22 -0.17
C TYR A 113 -5.96 -0.88 -0.86
N ARG A 114 -4.98 -0.34 -1.61
CA ARG A 114 -5.09 0.93 -2.33
C ARG A 114 -4.41 0.85 -3.70
N ASP A 115 -5.03 1.50 -4.68
CA ASP A 115 -4.44 1.66 -6.02
C ASP A 115 -3.60 2.95 -6.14
N TYR A 116 -3.84 3.92 -5.25
CA TYR A 116 -3.20 5.24 -5.30
C TYR A 116 -2.77 5.72 -3.92
N TYR A 117 -1.73 6.56 -3.87
CA TYR A 117 -1.39 7.32 -2.66
C TYR A 117 -2.41 8.43 -2.44
N ARG A 118 -2.84 8.60 -1.18
CA ARG A 118 -3.64 9.76 -0.80
C ARG A 118 -2.76 11.00 -0.92
N ARG A 119 -3.16 11.93 -1.80
CA ARG A 119 -2.59 13.27 -1.86
C ARG A 119 -3.27 14.12 -0.78
N PRO A 120 -2.54 14.72 0.18
CA PRO A 120 -3.09 15.84 0.93
C PRO A 120 -3.37 16.96 -0.09
N ASN A 121 -4.55 17.59 -0.05
CA ASN A 121 -5.04 18.63 -1.00
C ASN A 121 -5.65 18.21 -2.35
N ARG A 122 -6.22 17.01 -2.50
CA ARG A 122 -7.25 16.80 -3.53
C ARG A 122 -8.64 16.71 -2.87
N PRO A 123 -9.63 17.55 -3.25
CA PRO A 123 -10.98 17.37 -2.74
C PRO A 123 -11.44 15.94 -3.03
N LEU A 124 -12.09 15.32 -2.03
CA LEU A 124 -12.67 13.99 -2.17
C LEU A 124 -13.64 14.04 -3.35
N GLN A 125 -13.25 13.45 -4.48
CA GLN A 125 -14.18 13.24 -5.58
C GLN A 125 -15.23 12.26 -5.06
N HIS A 126 -16.40 12.78 -4.67
CA HIS A 126 -17.57 11.97 -4.42
C HIS A 126 -17.83 11.16 -5.69
N ARG A 127 -17.52 9.87 -5.65
CA ARG A 127 -17.94 8.95 -6.70
C ARG A 127 -19.46 8.90 -6.64
N HIS A 128 -20.13 9.69 -7.47
CA HIS A 128 -21.46 9.35 -7.91
C HIS A 128 -21.33 7.95 -8.52
N ARG A 129 -21.78 6.92 -7.78
CA ARG A 129 -22.12 5.64 -8.38
C ARG A 129 -23.20 5.96 -9.39
N SER A 130 -22.81 6.15 -10.65
CA SER A 130 -23.76 6.14 -11.74
C SER A 130 -24.35 4.74 -11.72
N ALA A 131 -25.54 4.63 -11.12
CA ALA A 131 -26.32 3.42 -11.17
C ALA A 131 -26.57 3.14 -12.65
N ARG A 132 -25.86 2.14 -13.20
CA ARG A 132 -26.24 1.58 -14.49
C ARG A 132 -27.68 1.11 -14.31
N ARG A 133 -28.64 1.86 -14.84
CA ARG A 133 -30.01 1.40 -14.94
C ARG A 133 -29.95 0.11 -15.75
N ALA A 134 -30.27 -1.00 -15.10
CA ALA A 134 -30.60 -2.23 -15.81
C ALA A 134 -31.83 -1.92 -16.65
N CYS A 135 -31.63 -1.78 -17.97
CA CYS A 135 -32.73 -1.74 -18.93
C CYS A 135 -33.35 -3.15 -18.93
N VAL A 136 -34.48 -3.29 -18.25
CA VAL A 136 -35.30 -4.49 -18.33
C VAL A 136 -35.94 -4.50 -19.72
N THR A 137 -35.61 -5.49 -20.51
CA THR A 137 -36.24 -5.73 -21.82
C THR A 137 -37.67 -6.21 -21.61
N SER A 138 -38.63 -5.28 -21.64
CA SER A 138 -39.99 -5.58 -22.06
C SER A 138 -40.45 -4.51 -23.04
N GLY A 139 -41.10 -4.97 -24.12
CA GLY A 139 -41.23 -4.22 -25.37
C GLY A 139 -42.04 -2.93 -25.31
N SER A 140 -41.93 -2.21 -26.43
CA SER A 140 -42.65 -0.99 -26.85
C SER A 140 -41.90 0.36 -26.67
N ARG A 141 -41.25 0.75 -27.78
CA ARG A 141 -41.16 2.10 -28.40
C ARG A 141 -41.24 3.32 -27.46
N SER A 142 -40.09 3.98 -27.27
CA SER A 142 -39.83 5.38 -27.69
C SER A 142 -38.68 5.95 -26.84
N CYS A 143 -37.54 6.23 -27.48
CA CYS A 143 -36.39 6.88 -26.87
C CYS A 143 -36.47 8.37 -27.22
N ALA A 144 -36.69 9.24 -26.22
CA ALA A 144 -36.51 10.68 -26.35
C ALA A 144 -35.43 11.12 -25.35
N LEU A 145 -34.36 11.73 -25.87
CA LEU A 145 -33.30 12.36 -25.09
C LEU A 145 -33.72 13.79 -24.71
N SER A 146 -33.46 14.16 -23.46
CA SER A 146 -33.17 15.54 -23.02
C SER A 146 -32.04 15.49 -21.98
#